data_AF-A0AAU3I838-F1
#
_entry.id   AF-A0AAU3I838-F1
#
_cell.length_a   1.000
_cell.length_b   1.000
_cell.length_c   1.000
_cell.angle_alpha   90.00
_cell.angle_beta   90.00
_cell.angle_gamma   90.00
#
_symmetry.space_group_name_H-M   'P 1'
#
loop_
_entity.id
_entity.type
_entity.pdbx_description
1 polymer ?
#
loop_
_entity_poly.entity_id
_entity_poly.type
_entity_poly.pdbx_seq_one_letter_code
_entity_poly.pdbx_strand_id
1 'polypeptide(L)'
;MIELSGIRDVNRIVRMMPPDAEAASALREWGEQADSLLDVSGLDVSQADLSGADLAMGLLTQTILRGAKLVGTDLYRANLDGAVLDGADLSRASLVKAEIDEASLRGATLDEADLGSTDLWAVDARSAHFRGAKLDGASLIDVQLQGADLTNASVRETSFKAVLDEHTVVQGLSGTVFGPAVIDQAGVRREINGLELEWWLNSRGAKVHVLDPRSGDITYYAKFSEGYSRSNPQGIVRRRMVDGVAHDEAFTRNLRWEPTEYLRLYELGHNEVNRVEITEAEAIAFIQEVTRENT
;
A
#
# COMPACT_ATOMS: atom_id res chain seq x y z
N MET A 1 -3.98 -11.87 -22.35
CA MET A 1 -4.75 -10.67 -22.72
C MET A 1 -5.57 -10.34 -21.48
N ILE A 2 -5.19 -9.30 -20.74
CA ILE A 2 -5.94 -8.87 -19.55
C ILE A 2 -7.13 -8.09 -20.10
N GLU A 3 -8.35 -8.57 -19.86
CA GLU A 3 -9.55 -7.80 -20.20
C GLU A 3 -9.59 -6.57 -19.29
N LEU A 4 -9.39 -5.39 -19.88
CA LEU A 4 -9.58 -4.10 -19.22
C LEU A 4 -11.09 -3.89 -19.02
N SER A 5 -11.61 -4.35 -17.88
CA SER A 5 -13.04 -4.34 -17.58
C SER A 5 -13.47 -3.01 -16.95
N GLY A 6 -13.52 -1.94 -17.74
CA GLY A 6 -13.93 -0.63 -17.25
C GLY A 6 -14.19 0.35 -18.40
N ILE A 7 -15.30 1.10 -18.33
CA ILE A 7 -15.72 2.06 -19.35
C ILE A 7 -14.67 3.18 -19.46
N ARG A 8 -13.87 3.19 -20.54
CA ARG A 8 -12.90 4.25 -20.91
C ARG A 8 -13.53 5.37 -21.75
N ASP A 9 -14.71 5.85 -21.39
CA ASP A 9 -15.30 7.00 -22.09
C ASP A 9 -14.78 8.31 -21.49
N VAL A 10 -13.72 8.87 -22.07
CA VAL A 10 -13.09 10.08 -21.54
C VAL A 10 -13.97 11.33 -21.59
N ASN A 11 -15.02 11.36 -22.41
CA ASN A 11 -16.05 12.41 -22.34
C ASN A 11 -16.97 12.29 -21.12
N ARG A 12 -16.89 11.17 -20.39
CA ARG A 12 -17.66 10.87 -19.17
C ARG A 12 -16.81 10.88 -17.89
N ILE A 13 -15.49 10.76 -18.02
CA ILE A 13 -14.57 10.45 -16.90
C ILE A 13 -13.75 11.66 -16.45
N VAL A 14 -13.13 12.42 -17.37
CA VAL A 14 -12.31 13.58 -17.00
C VAL A 14 -13.22 14.81 -16.93
N ARG A 15 -13.75 15.09 -15.74
CA ARG A 15 -14.72 16.18 -15.52
C ARG A 15 -14.04 17.55 -15.47
N MET A 16 -12.75 17.57 -15.17
CA MET A 16 -11.90 18.75 -15.16
C MET A 16 -10.50 18.35 -15.59
N MET A 17 -9.99 18.98 -16.65
CA MET A 17 -8.62 18.76 -17.13
C MET A 17 -7.62 19.48 -16.23
N PRO A 18 -6.39 18.95 -16.09
CA PRO A 18 -5.32 19.65 -15.40
C PRO A 18 -4.91 20.93 -16.17
N PRO A 19 -4.29 21.90 -15.48
CA PRO A 19 -3.84 23.14 -16.12
C PRO A 19 -2.63 22.94 -17.03
N ASP A 20 -1.83 21.89 -16.79
CA ASP A 20 -0.68 21.55 -17.62
C ASP A 20 -1.13 20.99 -18.97
N ALA A 21 -0.56 21.54 -20.04
CA ALA A 21 -0.97 21.22 -21.40
C ALA A 21 -0.52 19.82 -21.84
N GLU A 22 0.63 19.36 -21.36
CA GLU A 22 1.18 18.04 -21.68
C GLU A 22 0.35 16.96 -20.98
N ALA A 23 0.07 17.13 -19.69
CA ALA A 23 -0.84 16.29 -18.92
C ALA A 23 -2.24 16.23 -19.55
N ALA A 24 -2.79 17.39 -19.96
CA ALA A 24 -4.09 17.44 -20.62
C ALA A 24 -4.10 16.74 -21.99
N SER A 25 -2.98 16.76 -22.74
CA SER A 25 -2.85 15.99 -23.99
C SER A 25 -2.81 14.50 -23.71
N ALA A 26 -1.96 14.08 -22.76
CA ALA A 26 -1.82 12.68 -22.36
C ALA A 26 -3.16 12.07 -21.92
N LEU A 27 -3.94 12.80 -21.11
CA LEU A 27 -5.28 12.36 -20.69
C LEU A 27 -6.28 12.24 -21.85
N ARG A 28 -6.20 13.13 -22.85
CA ARG A 28 -7.06 13.05 -24.04
C ARG A 28 -6.69 11.87 -24.91
N GLU A 29 -5.39 11.68 -25.17
CA GLU A 29 -4.86 10.59 -25.98
C GLU A 29 -5.17 9.23 -25.35
N TRP A 30 -4.95 9.09 -24.04
CA TRP A 30 -5.36 7.92 -23.28
C TRP A 30 -6.85 7.62 -23.43
N GLY A 31 -7.68 8.66 -23.45
CA GLY A 31 -9.12 8.53 -23.64
C GLY A 31 -9.60 8.09 -25.00
N GLU A 32 -8.81 8.32 -26.04
CA GLU A 32 -9.13 7.93 -27.40
C GLU A 32 -8.62 6.52 -27.73
N GLN A 33 -7.66 6.01 -26.95
CA GLN A 33 -6.98 4.74 -27.20
C GLN A 33 -7.51 3.63 -26.30
N ALA A 34 -8.28 2.72 -26.91
CA ALA A 34 -8.97 1.64 -26.19
C ALA A 34 -8.05 0.72 -25.37
N ASP A 35 -6.77 0.56 -25.76
CA ASP A 35 -5.85 -0.43 -25.17
C ASP A 35 -4.55 0.18 -24.58
N SER A 36 -4.46 1.50 -24.41
CA SER A 36 -3.28 2.11 -23.78
C SER A 36 -3.44 2.24 -22.26
N LEU A 37 -2.33 2.12 -21.54
CA LEU A 37 -2.25 2.55 -20.14
C LEU A 37 -2.09 4.06 -20.12
N LEU A 38 -2.63 4.72 -19.10
CA LEU A 38 -2.31 6.13 -18.88
C LEU A 38 -0.85 6.22 -18.46
N ASP A 39 -0.08 7.05 -19.15
CA ASP A 39 1.26 7.46 -18.71
C ASP A 39 1.28 8.98 -18.57
N VAL A 40 1.39 9.43 -17.33
CA VAL A 40 1.51 10.84 -16.95
C VAL A 40 2.71 11.02 -16.00
N SER A 41 3.69 10.13 -16.11
CA SER A 41 4.86 10.11 -15.24
C SER A 41 5.60 11.45 -15.29
N GLY A 42 5.83 12.05 -14.12
CA GLY A 42 6.47 13.36 -13.98
C GLY A 42 5.63 14.58 -14.41
N LEU A 43 4.41 14.38 -14.90
CA LEU A 43 3.54 15.47 -15.34
C LEU A 43 2.74 16.10 -14.18
N ASP A 44 2.24 17.32 -14.41
CA ASP A 44 1.37 18.01 -13.44
C ASP A 44 -0.12 17.79 -13.76
N VAL A 45 -0.74 16.89 -13.01
CA VAL A 45 -2.16 16.53 -13.09
C VAL A 45 -2.94 17.16 -11.93
N SER A 46 -2.41 18.22 -11.31
CA SER A 46 -3.04 18.90 -10.16
C SER A 46 -4.44 19.40 -10.50
N GLN A 47 -5.34 19.33 -9.52
CA GLN A 47 -6.73 19.81 -9.62
C GLN A 47 -7.60 19.10 -10.69
N ALA A 48 -7.07 18.11 -11.41
CA ALA A 48 -7.87 17.34 -12.34
C ALA A 48 -8.99 16.60 -11.60
N ASP A 49 -10.15 16.46 -12.25
CA ASP A 49 -11.23 15.62 -11.75
C ASP A 49 -11.29 14.36 -12.62
N LEU A 50 -10.71 13.30 -12.06
CA LEU A 50 -10.62 11.96 -12.61
C LEU A 50 -11.56 10.99 -11.86
N SER A 51 -12.56 11.51 -11.14
CA SER A 51 -13.42 10.67 -10.28
C SER A 51 -14.10 9.55 -11.08
N GLY A 52 -13.93 8.31 -10.63
CA GLY A 52 -14.47 7.11 -11.28
C GLY A 52 -13.69 6.65 -12.52
N ALA A 53 -12.52 7.22 -12.79
CA ALA A 53 -11.65 6.76 -13.86
C ALA A 53 -11.11 5.35 -13.59
N ASP A 54 -11.00 4.56 -14.65
CA ASP A 54 -10.22 3.32 -14.66
C ASP A 54 -8.77 3.67 -14.98
N LEU A 55 -7.95 3.82 -13.95
CA LEU A 55 -6.50 4.08 -14.03
C LEU A 55 -5.71 2.82 -13.68
N ALA A 56 -6.32 1.64 -13.82
CA ALA A 56 -5.67 0.38 -13.49
C ALA A 56 -4.37 0.22 -14.29
N MET A 57 -3.31 -0.17 -13.58
CA MET A 57 -1.95 -0.31 -14.12
C MET A 57 -1.35 0.95 -14.75
N GLY A 58 -1.92 2.14 -14.49
CA GLY A 58 -1.39 3.41 -14.96
C GLY A 58 0.03 3.69 -14.45
N LEU A 59 0.77 4.49 -15.22
CA LEU A 59 2.10 4.99 -14.89
C LEU A 59 1.96 6.46 -14.44
N LEU A 60 2.01 6.67 -13.12
CA LEU A 60 1.89 7.97 -12.46
C LEU A 60 3.11 8.24 -11.55
N THR A 61 4.25 7.65 -11.89
CA THR A 61 5.52 7.82 -11.16
C THR A 61 5.89 9.31 -11.14
N GLN A 62 6.17 9.86 -9.97
CA GLN A 62 6.53 11.26 -9.74
C GLN A 62 5.51 12.28 -10.29
N THR A 63 4.28 11.87 -10.57
CA THR A 63 3.21 12.76 -11.04
C THR A 63 2.75 13.70 -9.92
N ILE A 64 2.46 14.96 -10.25
CA ILE A 64 1.90 15.92 -9.32
C ILE A 64 0.38 15.86 -9.40
N LEU A 65 -0.28 15.37 -8.34
CA LEU A 65 -1.74 15.17 -8.23
C LEU A 65 -2.35 16.06 -7.13
N ARG A 66 -1.75 17.23 -6.85
CA ARG A 66 -2.16 18.07 -5.72
C ARG A 66 -3.61 18.52 -5.85
N GLY A 67 -4.41 18.18 -4.83
CA GLY A 67 -5.85 18.46 -4.80
C GLY A 67 -6.64 17.89 -5.99
N ALA A 68 -6.12 16.88 -6.69
CA ALA A 68 -6.87 16.15 -7.70
C ALA A 68 -8.05 15.40 -7.05
N LYS A 69 -9.14 15.22 -7.81
CA LYS A 69 -10.27 14.38 -7.40
C LYS A 69 -10.15 13.02 -8.07
N LEU A 70 -9.88 12.02 -7.26
CA LEU A 70 -9.71 10.60 -7.60
C LEU A 70 -10.81 9.77 -6.91
N VAL A 71 -11.98 10.35 -6.67
CA VAL A 71 -13.05 9.69 -5.91
C VAL A 71 -13.53 8.47 -6.69
N GLY A 72 -13.43 7.29 -6.07
CA GLY A 72 -13.87 6.03 -6.68
C GLY A 72 -13.08 5.61 -7.92
N THR A 73 -11.86 6.11 -8.11
CA THR A 73 -10.99 5.64 -9.21
C THR A 73 -10.51 4.23 -8.97
N ASP A 74 -10.33 3.47 -10.05
CA ASP A 74 -9.58 2.22 -10.00
C ASP A 74 -8.10 2.51 -10.28
N LEU A 75 -7.24 2.32 -9.29
CA LEU A 75 -5.78 2.41 -9.36
C LEU A 75 -5.15 1.02 -9.14
N TYR A 76 -5.89 -0.05 -9.41
CA TYR A 76 -5.41 -1.41 -9.26
C TYR A 76 -4.05 -1.60 -9.97
N ARG A 77 -3.02 -1.95 -9.20
CA ARG A 77 -1.63 -2.12 -9.70
C ARG A 77 -1.05 -0.93 -10.45
N ALA A 78 -1.57 0.28 -10.23
CA ALA A 78 -0.94 1.50 -10.74
C ALA A 78 0.38 1.75 -10.02
N ASN A 79 1.33 2.37 -10.72
CA ASN A 79 2.57 2.86 -10.11
C ASN A 79 2.45 4.37 -9.88
N LEU A 80 2.52 4.79 -8.63
CA LEU A 80 2.48 6.17 -8.15
C LEU A 80 3.74 6.48 -7.31
N ASP A 81 4.85 5.78 -7.56
CA ASP A 81 6.06 5.98 -6.77
C ASP A 81 6.53 7.44 -6.86
N GLY A 82 6.79 8.06 -5.71
CA GLY A 82 7.17 9.47 -5.59
C GLY A 82 6.10 10.47 -6.01
N ALA A 83 4.85 10.04 -6.27
CA ALA A 83 3.77 10.94 -6.66
C ALA A 83 3.40 11.91 -5.53
N VAL A 84 2.91 13.09 -5.90
CA VAL A 84 2.51 14.13 -4.95
C VAL A 84 1.01 14.31 -4.92
N LEU A 85 0.35 13.61 -4.00
CA LEU A 85 -1.09 13.58 -3.80
C LEU A 85 -1.55 14.50 -2.65
N ASP A 86 -0.77 15.52 -2.28
CA ASP A 86 -1.12 16.43 -1.18
C ASP A 86 -2.52 17.03 -1.38
N GLY A 87 -3.39 16.84 -0.38
CA GLY A 87 -4.78 17.31 -0.39
C GLY A 87 -5.68 16.68 -1.45
N ALA A 88 -5.25 15.63 -2.16
CA ALA A 88 -6.07 14.92 -3.13
C ALA A 88 -7.22 14.16 -2.45
N ASP A 89 -8.32 13.97 -3.17
CA ASP A 89 -9.48 13.19 -2.71
C ASP A 89 -9.52 11.83 -3.42
N LEU A 90 -9.03 10.80 -2.73
CA LEU A 90 -9.07 9.39 -3.13
C LEU A 90 -10.20 8.62 -2.43
N SER A 91 -11.24 9.31 -1.95
CA SER A 91 -12.34 8.64 -1.23
C SER A 91 -12.93 7.51 -2.07
N ARG A 92 -13.04 6.31 -1.49
CA ARG A 92 -13.54 5.08 -2.14
C ARG A 92 -12.74 4.61 -3.36
N ALA A 93 -11.53 5.12 -3.58
CA ALA A 93 -10.66 4.61 -4.63
C ALA A 93 -10.19 3.19 -4.32
N SER A 94 -9.90 2.41 -5.37
CA SER A 94 -9.23 1.11 -5.26
C SER A 94 -7.75 1.30 -5.55
N LEU A 95 -6.89 1.23 -4.54
CA LEU A 95 -5.43 1.18 -4.67
C LEU A 95 -4.88 -0.24 -4.46
N VAL A 96 -5.74 -1.25 -4.63
CA VAL A 96 -5.37 -2.65 -4.39
C VAL A 96 -4.13 -2.99 -5.20
N LYS A 97 -3.07 -3.41 -4.50
CA LYS A 97 -1.77 -3.79 -5.08
C LYS A 97 -1.07 -2.66 -5.87
N ALA A 98 -1.43 -1.40 -5.63
CA ALA A 98 -0.71 -0.26 -6.17
C ALA A 98 0.65 -0.10 -5.48
N GLU A 99 1.59 0.51 -6.21
CA GLU A 99 2.90 0.92 -5.71
C GLU A 99 2.82 2.44 -5.48
N ILE A 100 2.98 2.90 -4.24
CA ILE A 100 2.95 4.33 -3.89
C ILE A 100 4.17 4.72 -3.06
N ASP A 101 5.30 4.04 -3.27
CA ASP A 101 6.50 4.23 -2.46
C ASP A 101 7.00 5.67 -2.57
N GLU A 102 7.49 6.25 -1.47
CA GLU A 102 7.96 7.65 -1.38
C GLU A 102 6.91 8.72 -1.72
N ALA A 103 5.64 8.35 -1.94
CA ALA A 103 4.60 9.31 -2.28
C ALA A 103 4.28 10.25 -1.10
N SER A 104 3.82 11.45 -1.45
CA SER A 104 3.31 12.43 -0.47
C SER A 104 1.78 12.43 -0.51
N LEU A 105 1.15 12.03 0.59
CA LEU A 105 -0.31 12.00 0.82
C LEU A 105 -0.72 13.03 1.88
N ARG A 106 0.04 14.11 2.07
CA ARG A 106 -0.20 15.05 3.19
C ARG A 106 -1.59 15.67 3.07
N GLY A 107 -2.41 15.50 4.10
CA GLY A 107 -3.79 15.99 4.11
C GLY A 107 -4.70 15.39 3.03
N ALA A 108 -4.28 14.31 2.36
CA ALA A 108 -5.13 13.62 1.38
C ALA A 108 -6.30 12.91 2.08
N THR A 109 -7.40 12.74 1.36
CA THR A 109 -8.58 12.00 1.85
C THR A 109 -8.65 10.65 1.15
N LEU A 110 -8.49 9.57 1.91
CA LEU A 110 -8.56 8.17 1.49
C LEU A 110 -9.69 7.44 2.23
N ASP A 111 -10.76 8.15 2.60
CA ASP A 111 -11.87 7.55 3.32
C ASP A 111 -12.53 6.45 2.49
N GLU A 112 -12.79 5.30 3.12
CA GLU A 112 -13.37 4.12 2.50
C GLU A 112 -12.57 3.58 1.29
N ALA A 113 -11.33 4.03 1.09
CA ALA A 113 -10.47 3.52 0.03
C ALA A 113 -10.02 2.09 0.32
N ASP A 114 -9.80 1.32 -0.73
CA ASP A 114 -9.28 -0.05 -0.66
C ASP A 114 -7.79 -0.06 -0.97
N LEU A 115 -6.95 -0.11 0.06
CA LEU A 115 -5.48 -0.21 -0.03
C LEU A 115 -5.01 -1.65 0.25
N GLY A 116 -5.84 -2.64 -0.08
CA GLY A 116 -5.51 -4.04 0.13
C GLY A 116 -4.21 -4.42 -0.58
N SER A 117 -3.22 -4.91 0.19
CA SER A 117 -1.90 -5.29 -0.34
C SER A 117 -1.17 -4.18 -1.12
N THR A 118 -1.43 -2.91 -0.81
CA THR A 118 -0.65 -1.77 -1.34
C THR A 118 0.72 -1.69 -0.67
N ASP A 119 1.75 -1.32 -1.42
CA ASP A 119 3.08 -1.02 -0.90
C ASP A 119 3.18 0.50 -0.64
N LEU A 120 3.45 0.86 0.63
CA LEU A 120 3.52 2.25 1.12
C LEU A 120 4.90 2.53 1.74
N TRP A 121 5.99 2.12 1.12
CA TRP A 121 7.31 2.36 1.71
C TRP A 121 7.64 3.87 1.73
N ALA A 122 8.09 4.38 2.89
CA ALA A 122 8.49 5.78 3.11
C ALA A 122 7.45 6.85 2.71
N VAL A 123 6.16 6.50 2.70
CA VAL A 123 5.07 7.42 2.36
C VAL A 123 4.89 8.48 3.43
N ASP A 124 4.69 9.74 3.02
CA ASP A 124 4.30 10.82 3.92
C ASP A 124 2.79 11.04 3.92
N ALA A 125 2.08 10.42 4.85
CA ALA A 125 0.63 10.50 5.02
C ALA A 125 0.22 11.36 6.23
N ARG A 126 1.05 12.36 6.61
CA ARG A 126 0.75 13.24 7.74
C ARG A 126 -0.57 13.97 7.52
N SER A 127 -1.41 13.96 8.56
CA SER A 127 -2.75 14.57 8.54
C SER A 127 -3.69 14.01 7.46
N ALA A 128 -3.39 12.87 6.84
CA ALA A 128 -4.28 12.23 5.88
C ALA A 128 -5.48 11.57 6.59
N HIS A 129 -6.60 11.42 5.87
CA HIS A 129 -7.77 10.71 6.36
C HIS A 129 -7.86 9.32 5.73
N PHE A 130 -7.98 8.29 6.56
CA PHE A 130 -8.14 6.88 6.17
C PHE A 130 -9.41 6.30 6.81
N ARG A 131 -10.46 7.11 6.98
CA ARG A 131 -11.63 6.69 7.76
C ARG A 131 -12.35 5.55 7.05
N GLY A 132 -12.46 4.40 7.69
CA GLY A 132 -13.04 3.20 7.08
C GLY A 132 -12.22 2.60 5.93
N ALA A 133 -10.98 3.04 5.71
CA ALA A 133 -10.12 2.48 4.68
C ALA A 133 -9.75 1.02 4.99
N LYS A 134 -9.52 0.22 3.95
CA LYS A 134 -9.05 -1.17 4.09
C LYS A 134 -7.56 -1.23 3.80
N LEU A 135 -6.75 -1.56 4.80
CA LEU A 135 -5.29 -1.70 4.70
C LEU A 135 -4.87 -3.17 4.89
N ASP A 136 -5.78 -4.10 4.65
CA ASP A 136 -5.55 -5.53 4.84
C ASP A 136 -4.40 -6.01 3.92
N GLY A 137 -3.36 -6.59 4.52
CA GLY A 137 -2.15 -7.05 3.83
C GLY A 137 -1.25 -5.93 3.30
N ALA A 138 -1.57 -4.66 3.56
CA ALA A 138 -0.75 -3.53 3.12
C ALA A 138 0.61 -3.49 3.84
N SER A 139 1.60 -2.89 3.18
CA SER A 139 2.94 -2.71 3.72
C SER A 139 3.17 -1.25 4.11
N LEU A 140 2.97 -0.92 5.39
CA LEU A 140 3.24 0.41 5.93
C LEU A 140 4.63 0.39 6.57
N ILE A 141 5.67 0.55 5.74
CA ILE A 141 7.06 0.58 6.21
C ILE A 141 7.60 2.02 6.10
N ASP A 142 8.07 2.56 7.21
CA ASP A 142 8.56 3.94 7.34
C ASP A 142 7.53 5.02 6.98
N VAL A 143 6.23 4.69 7.05
CA VAL A 143 5.13 5.63 6.78
C VAL A 143 4.99 6.66 7.88
N GLN A 144 4.89 7.93 7.51
CA GLN A 144 4.60 9.03 8.41
C GLN A 144 3.08 9.19 8.56
N LEU A 145 2.51 8.86 9.72
CA LEU A 145 1.08 8.92 10.03
C LEU A 145 0.74 9.95 11.12
N GLN A 146 1.66 10.84 11.48
CA GLN A 146 1.42 11.87 12.49
C GLN A 146 0.19 12.73 12.13
N GLY A 147 -0.73 12.84 13.08
CA GLY A 147 -2.02 13.52 12.90
C GLY A 147 -2.99 12.86 11.91
N ALA A 148 -2.71 11.67 11.38
CA ALA A 148 -3.61 10.99 10.47
C ALA A 148 -4.84 10.41 11.20
N ASP A 149 -5.94 10.25 10.48
CA ASP A 149 -7.18 9.67 11.00
C ASP A 149 -7.46 8.29 10.42
N LEU A 150 -7.24 7.25 11.22
CA LEU A 150 -7.48 5.83 10.89
C LEU A 150 -8.81 5.31 11.46
N THR A 151 -9.76 6.21 11.76
CA THR A 151 -11.02 5.83 12.39
C THR A 151 -11.73 4.72 11.60
N ASN A 152 -12.06 3.62 12.26
CA ASN A 152 -12.71 2.44 11.67
C ASN A 152 -11.98 1.77 10.49
N ALA A 153 -10.70 2.06 10.25
CA ALA A 153 -9.93 1.35 9.23
C ALA A 153 -9.70 -0.13 9.62
N SER A 154 -9.45 -0.99 8.62
CA SER A 154 -9.06 -2.39 8.83
C SER A 154 -7.59 -2.61 8.52
N VAL A 155 -6.89 -3.37 9.36
CA VAL A 155 -5.45 -3.66 9.24
C VAL A 155 -5.16 -5.14 9.48
N ARG A 156 -5.78 -6.04 8.70
CA ARG A 156 -5.49 -7.48 8.83
C ARG A 156 -4.17 -7.84 8.15
N GLU A 157 -3.27 -8.49 8.88
CA GLU A 157 -1.97 -8.96 8.34
C GLU A 157 -1.14 -7.83 7.73
N THR A 158 -1.22 -6.66 8.35
CA THR A 158 -0.60 -5.43 7.85
C THR A 158 0.78 -5.25 8.49
N SER A 159 1.81 -5.04 7.68
CA SER A 159 3.12 -4.57 8.18
C SER A 159 2.94 -3.12 8.64
N PHE A 160 3.18 -2.83 9.91
CA PHE A 160 2.79 -1.57 10.55
C PHE A 160 3.97 -0.86 11.20
N LYS A 161 5.03 -0.65 10.40
CA LYS A 161 6.22 0.14 10.75
C LYS A 161 6.00 1.60 10.43
N ALA A 162 5.04 2.20 11.12
CA ALA A 162 4.67 3.59 10.93
C ALA A 162 5.19 4.49 12.05
N VAL A 163 5.26 5.79 11.76
CA VAL A 163 5.49 6.85 12.74
C VAL A 163 4.16 7.51 13.11
N LEU A 164 3.82 7.49 14.40
CA LEU A 164 2.57 7.99 14.96
C LEU A 164 2.87 9.07 16.00
N ASP A 165 1.86 9.84 16.39
CA ASP A 165 1.95 10.86 17.44
C ASP A 165 0.69 10.87 18.35
N GLU A 166 0.59 11.84 19.25
CA GLU A 166 -0.61 12.07 20.08
C GLU A 166 -1.85 12.50 19.28
N HIS A 167 -1.68 13.02 18.07
CA HIS A 167 -2.76 13.50 17.22
C HIS A 167 -3.29 12.42 16.27
N THR A 168 -2.59 11.31 16.14
CA THR A 168 -3.02 10.17 15.32
C THR A 168 -4.27 9.52 15.92
N VAL A 169 -5.36 9.48 15.15
CA VAL A 169 -6.66 8.94 15.58
C VAL A 169 -6.78 7.49 15.14
N VAL A 170 -7.05 6.58 16.07
CA VAL A 170 -7.15 5.13 15.81
C VAL A 170 -8.46 4.53 16.33
N GLN A 171 -9.46 5.37 16.60
CA GLN A 171 -10.74 4.93 17.15
C GLN A 171 -11.43 3.94 16.21
N GLY A 172 -11.70 2.72 16.68
CA GLY A 172 -12.33 1.68 15.88
C GLY A 172 -11.42 1.00 14.85
N LEU A 173 -10.15 1.40 14.73
CA LEU A 173 -9.14 0.66 13.95
C LEU A 173 -9.13 -0.79 14.41
N SER A 174 -9.17 -1.76 13.49
CA SER A 174 -9.26 -3.16 13.87
C SER A 174 -8.49 -4.10 12.95
N GLY A 175 -8.00 -5.22 13.49
CA GLY A 175 -7.26 -6.21 12.71
C GLY A 175 -6.05 -6.75 13.44
N THR A 176 -5.02 -7.08 12.67
CA THR A 176 -3.83 -7.76 13.14
C THR A 176 -2.60 -7.18 12.45
N VAL A 177 -1.66 -6.64 13.21
CA VAL A 177 -0.49 -5.95 12.65
C VAL A 177 0.82 -6.63 13.03
N PHE A 178 1.81 -6.48 12.16
CA PHE A 178 3.21 -6.77 12.43
C PHE A 178 3.95 -5.47 12.73
N GLY A 179 4.37 -5.27 13.98
CA GLY A 179 5.15 -4.08 14.38
C GLY A 179 6.63 -4.15 13.97
N PRO A 180 7.49 -3.27 14.52
CA PRO A 180 7.21 -2.22 15.52
C PRO A 180 6.53 -0.98 14.93
N ALA A 181 6.20 0.02 15.74
CA ALA A 181 5.89 1.38 15.30
C ALA A 181 6.72 2.40 16.09
N VAL A 182 6.92 3.60 15.55
CA VAL A 182 7.61 4.71 16.23
C VAL A 182 6.58 5.70 16.72
N ILE A 183 6.66 6.09 17.99
CA ILE A 183 5.89 7.22 18.53
C ILE A 183 6.80 8.45 18.55
N ASP A 184 6.41 9.48 17.83
CA ASP A 184 7.02 10.81 17.83
C ASP A 184 6.22 11.70 18.77
N GLN A 185 6.81 12.08 19.91
CA GLN A 185 6.21 12.98 20.89
C GLN A 185 7.06 14.24 20.96
N ALA A 186 6.57 15.33 20.37
CA ALA A 186 7.27 16.62 20.34
C ALA A 186 8.75 16.50 19.86
N GLY A 187 9.01 15.66 18.86
CA GLY A 187 10.34 15.44 18.28
C GLY A 187 11.18 14.36 18.99
N VAL A 188 10.69 13.79 20.08
CA VAL A 188 11.31 12.63 20.73
C VAL A 188 10.70 11.36 20.14
N ARG A 189 11.51 10.62 19.38
CA ARG A 189 11.11 9.38 18.71
C ARG A 189 11.44 8.16 19.56
N ARG A 190 10.45 7.30 19.77
CA ARG A 190 10.60 6.03 20.50
C ARG A 190 9.90 4.90 19.77
N GLU A 191 10.65 3.85 19.46
CA GLU A 191 10.08 2.61 18.94
C GLU A 191 9.34 1.83 20.03
N ILE A 192 8.15 1.32 19.70
CA ILE A 192 7.33 0.43 20.53
C ILE A 192 6.89 -0.78 19.72
N ASN A 193 6.73 -1.93 20.38
CA ASN A 193 6.34 -3.17 19.70
C ASN A 193 5.56 -4.10 20.65
N GLY A 194 5.01 -5.19 20.09
CA GLY A 194 4.29 -6.24 20.83
C GLY A 194 3.19 -5.66 21.71
N LEU A 195 3.15 -6.09 22.97
CA LEU A 195 2.15 -5.65 23.95
C LEU A 195 2.13 -4.12 24.18
N GLU A 196 3.27 -3.45 24.03
CA GLU A 196 3.32 -2.00 24.20
C GLU A 196 2.60 -1.26 23.06
N LEU A 197 2.87 -1.68 21.81
CA LEU A 197 2.16 -1.16 20.64
C LEU A 197 0.67 -1.49 20.71
N GLU A 198 0.33 -2.73 21.08
CA GLU A 198 -1.05 -3.17 21.22
C GLU A 198 -1.80 -2.31 22.25
N TRP A 199 -1.19 -2.09 23.41
CA TRP A 199 -1.77 -1.24 24.46
C TRP A 199 -1.91 0.21 24.00
N TRP A 200 -0.90 0.77 23.33
CA TRP A 200 -0.96 2.15 22.83
C TRP A 200 -2.14 2.35 21.87
N LEU A 201 -2.36 1.41 20.94
CA LEU A 201 -3.47 1.47 19.99
C LEU A 201 -4.82 1.26 20.69
N ASN A 202 -4.94 0.19 21.48
CA ASN A 202 -6.23 -0.24 22.04
C ASN A 202 -6.70 0.69 23.17
N SER A 203 -5.79 1.30 23.93
CA SER A 203 -6.14 2.34 24.92
C SER A 203 -6.75 3.60 24.28
N ARG A 204 -6.56 3.78 22.96
CA ARG A 204 -7.10 4.88 22.14
C ARG A 204 -8.32 4.46 21.30
N GLY A 205 -8.96 3.35 21.66
CA GLY A 205 -10.21 2.91 21.05
C GLY A 205 -10.06 1.99 19.85
N ALA A 206 -8.84 1.55 19.52
CA ALA A 206 -8.62 0.48 18.54
C ALA A 206 -9.00 -0.90 19.11
N LYS A 207 -9.05 -1.89 18.22
CA LYS A 207 -9.20 -3.33 18.48
C LYS A 207 -8.21 -4.08 17.60
N VAL A 208 -6.93 -3.83 17.82
CA VAL A 208 -5.82 -4.41 17.08
C VAL A 208 -5.14 -5.47 17.92
N HIS A 209 -4.76 -6.58 17.29
CA HIS A 209 -3.81 -7.53 17.86
C HIS A 209 -2.44 -7.32 17.22
N VAL A 210 -1.39 -7.15 18.04
CA VAL A 210 -0.02 -7.00 17.53
C VAL A 210 0.69 -8.34 17.61
N LEU A 211 1.06 -8.90 16.46
CA LEU A 211 1.80 -10.15 16.39
C LEU A 211 3.26 -9.90 16.77
N ASP A 212 3.71 -10.48 17.89
CA ASP A 212 5.09 -10.36 18.34
C ASP A 212 6.02 -11.04 17.32
N PRO A 213 7.04 -10.34 16.78
CA PRO A 213 7.95 -10.90 15.79
C PRO A 213 8.69 -12.16 16.23
N ARG A 214 8.78 -12.42 17.55
CA ARG A 214 9.44 -13.58 18.16
C ARG A 214 8.47 -14.69 18.59
N SER A 215 7.16 -14.48 18.44
CA SER A 215 6.14 -15.45 18.85
C SER A 215 5.74 -16.40 17.71
N GLY A 216 5.44 -17.65 18.05
CA GLY A 216 4.98 -18.66 17.10
C GLY A 216 6.10 -19.29 16.25
N ASP A 217 5.74 -20.38 15.56
CA ASP A 217 6.63 -21.00 14.58
C ASP A 217 6.65 -20.15 13.30
N ILE A 218 7.85 -19.74 12.90
CA ILE A 218 8.06 -18.88 11.72
C ILE A 218 8.61 -19.73 10.58
N THR A 219 8.03 -19.56 9.40
CA THR A 219 8.55 -20.15 8.17
C THR A 219 8.62 -19.11 7.08
N TYR A 220 9.68 -19.15 6.28
CA TYR A 220 9.91 -18.20 5.20
C TYR A 220 9.78 -18.88 3.86
N TYR A 221 9.00 -18.27 2.97
CA TYR A 221 8.80 -18.75 1.61
C TYR A 221 9.26 -17.70 0.63
N ALA A 222 10.13 -18.08 -0.30
CA ALA A 222 10.47 -17.24 -1.45
C ALA A 222 9.69 -17.69 -2.68
N LYS A 223 9.34 -16.73 -3.53
CA LYS A 223 8.87 -16.99 -4.90
C LYS A 223 9.97 -16.71 -5.91
N PHE A 224 10.10 -17.65 -6.85
CA PHE A 224 10.94 -17.51 -8.03
C PHE A 224 10.10 -17.56 -9.29
N SER A 225 10.41 -16.69 -10.26
CA SER A 225 9.89 -16.77 -11.62
C SER A 225 11.03 -16.51 -12.60
N GLU A 226 10.75 -16.57 -13.90
CA GLU A 226 11.75 -16.36 -14.95
C GLU A 226 12.49 -15.03 -14.74
N GLY A 227 13.82 -15.07 -14.65
CA GLY A 227 14.68 -13.92 -14.32
C GLY A 227 15.04 -13.74 -12.83
N TYR A 228 14.40 -14.48 -11.92
CA TYR A 228 14.68 -14.43 -10.48
C TYR A 228 15.20 -15.77 -9.96
N SER A 229 16.21 -15.75 -9.11
CA SER A 229 16.90 -16.95 -8.59
C SER A 229 16.73 -17.08 -7.08
N ARG A 230 17.15 -18.21 -6.51
CA ARG A 230 17.16 -18.40 -5.04
C ARG A 230 17.91 -17.31 -4.29
N SER A 231 19.00 -16.82 -4.87
CA SER A 231 19.81 -15.74 -4.30
C SER A 231 19.23 -14.35 -4.54
N ASN A 232 18.15 -14.22 -5.33
CA ASN A 232 17.54 -12.95 -5.70
C ASN A 232 16.02 -13.14 -5.96
N PRO A 233 15.21 -13.46 -4.93
CA PRO A 233 13.77 -13.66 -5.10
C PRO A 233 13.04 -12.39 -5.52
N GLN A 234 11.84 -12.56 -6.08
CA GLN A 234 10.89 -11.47 -6.34
C GLN A 234 10.33 -10.86 -5.07
N GLY A 235 10.15 -11.71 -4.08
CA GLY A 235 9.49 -11.40 -2.83
C GLY A 235 9.52 -12.61 -1.93
N ILE A 236 9.33 -12.37 -0.65
CA ILE A 236 9.23 -13.41 0.35
C ILE A 236 7.96 -13.21 1.18
N VAL A 237 7.46 -14.31 1.72
CA VAL A 237 6.45 -14.30 2.76
C VAL A 237 7.06 -14.85 4.03
N ARG A 238 6.87 -14.11 5.13
CA ARG A 238 7.08 -14.58 6.48
C ARG A 238 5.74 -15.08 7.01
N ARG A 239 5.59 -16.39 7.14
CA ARG A 239 4.44 -17.03 7.77
C ARG A 239 4.70 -17.23 9.25
N ARG A 240 3.74 -16.86 10.09
CA ARG A 240 3.74 -17.08 11.53
C ARG A 240 2.54 -17.92 11.93
N MET A 241 2.77 -18.99 12.70
CA MET A 241 1.71 -19.77 13.32
C MET A 241 1.49 -19.31 14.76
N VAL A 242 0.33 -18.72 15.06
CA VAL A 242 -0.07 -18.32 16.42
C VAL A 242 -1.36 -19.05 16.77
N ASP A 243 -1.33 -19.87 17.84
CA ASP A 243 -2.47 -20.66 18.31
C ASP A 243 -3.16 -21.49 17.19
N GLY A 244 -2.37 -22.00 16.24
CA GLY A 244 -2.85 -22.80 15.11
C GLY A 244 -3.43 -22.00 13.93
N VAL A 245 -3.38 -20.67 13.98
CA VAL A 245 -3.77 -19.77 12.89
C VAL A 245 -2.52 -19.27 12.18
N ALA A 246 -2.51 -19.33 10.85
CA ALA A 246 -1.46 -18.77 10.02
C ALA A 246 -1.68 -17.27 9.83
N HIS A 247 -0.59 -16.51 9.95
CA HIS A 247 -0.53 -15.08 9.66
C HIS A 247 0.63 -14.83 8.70
N ASP A 248 0.33 -14.24 7.55
CA ASP A 248 1.29 -14.07 6.48
C ASP A 248 1.67 -12.60 6.29
N GLU A 249 2.97 -12.33 6.30
CA GLU A 249 3.54 -11.00 6.09
C GLU A 249 4.38 -10.97 4.83
N ALA A 250 4.05 -10.06 3.95
CA ALA A 250 4.65 -9.92 2.63
C ALA A 250 5.83 -8.94 2.62
N PHE A 251 6.87 -9.28 1.85
CA PHE A 251 7.96 -8.36 1.50
C PHE A 251 8.26 -8.52 0.01
N THR A 252 8.22 -7.44 -0.76
CA THR A 252 8.36 -7.47 -2.22
C THR A 252 9.45 -6.48 -2.69
N ARG A 253 10.02 -6.71 -3.89
CA ARG A 253 10.88 -5.75 -4.60
C ARG A 253 10.11 -5.20 -5.79
N ASN A 254 9.26 -4.18 -5.60
CA ASN A 254 8.49 -3.51 -6.67
C ASN A 254 7.85 -4.48 -7.65
N LEU A 255 6.94 -5.32 -7.16
CA LEU A 255 6.24 -6.24 -8.02
C LEU A 255 4.77 -6.26 -7.65
N ARG A 256 3.96 -6.10 -8.71
CA ARG A 256 2.60 -6.59 -9.01
C ARG A 256 2.30 -8.04 -8.55
N TRP A 257 2.87 -8.47 -7.44
CA TRP A 257 2.88 -9.81 -6.87
C TRP A 257 1.90 -9.86 -5.69
N GLU A 258 1.35 -11.06 -5.47
CA GLU A 258 0.30 -11.33 -4.48
C GLU A 258 0.81 -12.34 -3.45
N PRO A 259 1.64 -11.91 -2.50
CA PRO A 259 2.25 -12.78 -1.50
C PRO A 259 1.24 -13.60 -0.68
N THR A 260 0.15 -12.99 -0.23
CA THR A 260 -0.85 -13.60 0.66
C THR A 260 -1.90 -14.41 -0.10
N GLU A 261 -2.34 -13.93 -1.28
CA GLU A 261 -3.26 -14.66 -2.16
C GLU A 261 -2.62 -15.95 -2.70
N TYR A 262 -1.29 -15.93 -2.90
CA TYR A 262 -0.50 -17.09 -3.28
C TYR A 262 -0.55 -18.24 -2.27
N LEU A 263 -0.34 -17.96 -0.98
CA LEU A 263 -0.37 -19.00 0.05
C LEU A 263 -1.80 -19.55 0.25
N ARG A 264 -2.80 -18.69 0.13
CA ARG A 264 -4.21 -19.08 0.17
C ARG A 264 -4.61 -19.96 -1.01
N LEU A 265 -4.20 -19.61 -2.23
CA LEU A 265 -4.45 -20.42 -3.44
C LEU A 265 -3.67 -21.75 -3.41
N TYR A 266 -2.48 -21.77 -2.82
CA TYR A 266 -1.70 -22.98 -2.59
C TYR A 266 -2.39 -23.93 -1.60
N GLU A 267 -2.87 -23.42 -0.46
CA GLU A 267 -3.67 -24.19 0.51
C GLU A 267 -4.95 -24.77 -0.12
N LEU A 268 -5.47 -24.11 -1.16
CA LEU A 268 -6.59 -24.56 -1.97
C LEU A 268 -6.19 -25.51 -3.12
N GLY A 269 -4.90 -25.86 -3.25
CA GLY A 269 -4.41 -26.88 -4.19
C GLY A 269 -3.98 -26.38 -5.58
N HIS A 270 -3.86 -25.06 -5.80
CA HIS A 270 -3.39 -24.50 -7.06
C HIS A 270 -1.84 -24.47 -7.11
N ASN A 271 -1.23 -25.57 -7.57
CA ASN A 271 0.21 -25.87 -7.47
C ASN A 271 1.10 -25.40 -8.64
N GLU A 272 0.73 -24.37 -9.40
CA GLU A 272 1.51 -23.96 -10.60
C GLU A 272 2.72 -23.05 -10.31
N VAL A 273 3.20 -22.95 -9.05
CA VAL A 273 4.25 -21.98 -8.68
C VAL A 273 5.35 -22.61 -7.84
N ASN A 274 6.59 -22.32 -8.22
CA ASN A 274 7.80 -22.72 -7.48
C ASN A 274 7.93 -21.93 -6.17
N ARG A 275 7.34 -22.43 -5.06
CA ARG A 275 7.76 -22.01 -3.71
C ARG A 275 9.02 -22.75 -3.31
N VAL A 276 9.88 -22.06 -2.60
CA VAL A 276 10.99 -22.69 -1.90
C VAL A 276 11.06 -22.11 -0.51
N GLU A 277 11.04 -23.00 0.47
CA GLU A 277 11.35 -22.63 1.84
C GLU A 277 12.80 -22.12 1.89
N ILE A 278 12.95 -20.91 2.41
CA ILE A 278 14.24 -20.26 2.58
C ILE A 278 14.58 -20.20 4.06
N THR A 279 15.88 -20.16 4.34
CA THR A 279 16.38 -20.00 5.70
C THR A 279 16.06 -18.60 6.21
N GLU A 280 15.97 -18.46 7.53
CA GLU A 280 15.82 -17.15 8.17
C GLU A 280 16.93 -16.16 7.75
N ALA A 281 18.16 -16.64 7.55
CA ALA A 281 19.27 -15.81 7.09
C ALA A 281 19.06 -15.26 5.67
N GLU A 282 18.60 -16.10 4.73
CA GLU A 282 18.24 -15.69 3.37
C GLU A 282 17.09 -14.65 3.41
N ALA A 283 16.09 -14.88 4.25
CA ALA A 283 14.95 -13.98 4.42
C ALA A 283 15.35 -12.63 5.02
N ILE A 284 16.18 -12.63 6.07
CA ILE A 284 16.67 -11.40 6.70
C ILE A 284 17.49 -10.59 5.70
N ALA A 285 18.35 -11.22 4.91
CA ALA A 285 19.11 -10.52 3.86
C ALA A 285 18.18 -9.84 2.85
N PHE A 286 17.15 -10.55 2.38
CA PHE A 286 16.15 -9.98 1.47
C PHE A 286 15.39 -8.82 2.12
N ILE A 287 14.85 -9.01 3.33
CA ILE A 287 14.09 -7.97 4.06
C ILE A 287 14.98 -6.74 4.26
N GLN A 288 16.25 -6.93 4.64
CA GLN A 288 17.18 -5.82 4.81
C GLN A 288 17.47 -5.10 3.50
N GLU A 289 17.57 -5.80 2.38
CA GLU A 289 17.77 -5.18 1.06
C GLU A 289 16.55 -4.35 0.67
N VAL A 290 15.33 -4.91 0.71
CA VAL A 290 14.10 -4.17 0.34
C VAL A 290 13.76 -3.03 1.30
N THR A 291 14.32 -3.04 2.51
CA THR A 291 14.18 -1.95 3.48
C THR A 291 15.36 -0.98 3.48
N ARG A 292 16.52 -1.30 2.87
CA ARG A 292 17.72 -0.44 2.81
C ARG A 292 18.01 0.16 1.44
N GLU A 293 17.66 -0.49 0.34
CA GLU A 293 17.99 0.00 -1.01
C GLU A 293 17.38 1.38 -1.31
N ASN A 294 16.50 1.88 -0.44
CA ASN A 294 15.89 3.19 -0.56
C ASN A 294 16.27 4.19 0.59
N THR A 295 17.25 3.89 1.45
CA THR A 295 17.79 4.86 2.46
C THR A 295 18.90 5.77 1.94
#